data_AF-A0ABD1GP53-F1
#
_entry.id   AF-A0ABD1GP53-F1
#
_cell.length_a   1.000
_cell.length_b   1.000
_cell.length_c   1.000
_cell.angle_alpha   90.00
_cell.angle_beta   90.00
_cell.angle_gamma   90.00
#
_symmetry.space_group_name_H-M   'P 1'
#
loop_
_entity.id
_entity.type
_entity.pdbx_description
1 polymer ?
#
loop_
_entity_poly.entity_id
_entity_poly.type
_entity_poly.pdbx_seq_one_letter_code
_entity_poly.pdbx_strand_id
1 'polypeptide(L)'
;MRSELLLDPLCNPPLEVQLKHKQSLLADIVKALRKKGGFHRVKFISNARVPIVKFEGNFNISCDLSVNNLSGQMKSKILFWITGIDNRFRDLVLLVKEWAKTHHINDLKSRTLNSYCLSLLVLFHFQTLEPAILPPLVEIYPGNMADDLTGASTQGINPYMGHAEDIDTNMRWLPKTYALFVEDPFEQPANTARTVSSDQLIKITEAIQEWR
;
A
#
# COMPACT_ATOMS: atom_id res chain seq x y z
N MET A 1 -10.80 36.97 -34.50
CA MET A 1 -11.51 36.48 -33.24
C MET A 1 -11.68 34.96 -33.26
N ARG A 2 -10.54 34.28 -33.22
CA ARG A 2 -10.53 32.86 -32.84
C ARG A 2 -9.45 32.62 -31.77
N SER A 3 -9.86 32.97 -30.49
CA SER A 3 -9.74 32.55 -29.08
C SER A 3 -8.85 31.31 -28.93
N GLU A 4 -7.51 31.42 -28.96
CA GLU A 4 -6.45 30.74 -28.20
C GLU A 4 -6.88 30.41 -26.77
N LEU A 5 -7.74 29.40 -26.54
CA LEU A 5 -7.92 28.62 -25.30
C LEU A 5 -6.58 28.42 -24.57
N LEU A 6 -6.07 29.39 -23.92
CA LEU A 6 -5.18 29.40 -22.73
C LEU A 6 -5.49 28.22 -21.80
N LEU A 7 -5.09 26.95 -22.12
CA LEU A 7 -4.96 25.82 -21.19
C LEU A 7 -4.45 26.29 -19.81
N ASP A 8 -5.36 26.57 -18.80
CA ASP A 8 -5.18 26.72 -17.34
C ASP A 8 -4.03 25.84 -16.83
N PRO A 9 -2.79 26.26 -16.55
CA PRO A 9 -1.60 25.61 -15.97
C PRO A 9 -1.93 24.94 -14.62
N LEU A 10 -3.28 24.95 -14.20
CA LEU A 10 -3.63 24.31 -12.92
C LEU A 10 -4.58 23.13 -13.16
N CYS A 11 -4.76 22.75 -14.48
CA CYS A 11 -5.70 21.63 -14.64
C CYS A 11 -4.90 20.33 -14.85
N ASN A 12 -4.72 19.65 -13.70
CA ASN A 12 -4.08 18.32 -13.83
C ASN A 12 -4.75 17.49 -14.95
N PRO A 13 -3.90 17.11 -15.88
CA PRO A 13 -4.47 16.28 -16.97
C PRO A 13 -5.29 15.11 -16.42
N PRO A 14 -6.28 14.70 -17.22
CA PRO A 14 -7.07 13.52 -16.83
C PRO A 14 -6.17 12.33 -16.47
N LEU A 15 -6.55 11.53 -15.46
CA LEU A 15 -5.78 10.38 -14.89
C LEU A 15 -5.34 9.42 -16.01
N GLU A 16 -6.16 9.26 -17.05
CA GLU A 16 -5.80 8.36 -18.17
C GLU A 16 -4.60 8.91 -18.95
N VAL A 17 -4.65 10.22 -19.12
CA VAL A 17 -3.53 10.85 -19.85
C VAL A 17 -2.25 10.78 -19.01
N GLN A 18 -2.34 10.88 -17.78
CA GLN A 18 -1.16 10.79 -16.90
C GLN A 18 -0.60 9.36 -16.88
N LEU A 19 -1.51 8.38 -16.86
CA LEU A 19 -1.06 6.98 -16.85
C LEU A 19 -0.34 6.64 -18.17
N LYS A 20 -0.94 7.06 -19.28
CA LYS A 20 -0.28 6.80 -20.58
C LYS A 20 1.09 7.47 -20.66
N HIS A 21 1.05 8.67 -20.18
CA HIS A 21 2.35 9.37 -20.16
C HIS A 21 3.38 8.61 -19.33
N LYS A 22 3.05 8.17 -18.14
CA LYS A 22 3.98 7.40 -17.28
C LYS A 22 4.45 6.12 -18.00
N GLN A 23 3.50 5.47 -18.68
CA GLN A 23 3.87 4.21 -19.36
C GLN A 23 4.86 4.50 -20.51
N SER A 24 4.56 5.60 -21.17
CA SER A 24 5.51 5.94 -22.26
C SER A 24 6.91 6.22 -21.70
N LEU A 25 7.01 6.94 -20.64
CA LEU A 25 8.33 7.20 -20.03
C LEU A 25 9.01 5.90 -19.60
N LEU A 26 8.28 5.08 -19.01
CA LEU A 26 8.88 3.81 -18.55
C LEU A 26 9.34 2.98 -19.75
N ALA A 27 8.55 3.05 -20.84
CA ALA A 27 8.98 2.31 -22.04
C ALA A 27 10.32 2.86 -22.55
N ASP A 28 10.39 4.19 -22.51
CA ASP A 28 11.68 4.78 -22.92
C ASP A 28 12.82 4.34 -21.99
N ILE A 29 12.55 4.20 -20.77
CA ILE A 29 13.60 3.78 -19.81
C ILE A 29 13.99 2.32 -20.10
N VAL A 30 13.02 1.52 -20.43
CA VAL A 30 13.36 0.10 -20.74
C VAL A 30 14.33 0.07 -21.93
N LYS A 31 13.99 0.87 -22.96
CA LYS A 31 14.89 0.91 -24.14
C LYS A 31 16.29 1.38 -23.75
N ALA A 32 16.27 2.35 -22.88
CA ALA A 32 17.59 2.87 -22.47
C ALA A 32 18.36 1.84 -21.64
N LEU A 33 17.66 1.10 -20.74
CA LEU A 33 18.36 0.09 -19.91
C LEU A 33 18.91 -1.03 -20.79
N ARG A 34 18.18 -1.36 -21.86
CA ARG A 34 18.66 -2.47 -22.73
C ARG A 34 19.85 -2.01 -23.57
N LYS A 35 19.81 -0.75 -23.91
CA LYS A 35 20.93 -0.23 -24.73
C LYS A 35 22.21 -0.09 -23.89
N LYS A 36 22.07 0.45 -22.69
CA LYS A 36 23.26 0.70 -21.86
C LYS A 36 23.97 -0.62 -21.51
N GLY A 37 23.22 -1.78 -21.39
CA GLY A 37 23.86 -3.05 -21.00
C GLY A 37 24.15 -3.09 -19.49
N GLY A 38 24.21 -4.38 -18.81
CA GLY A 38 24.51 -4.46 -17.35
C GLY A 38 23.25 -4.72 -16.53
N PHE A 39 22.14 -4.73 -17.28
CA PHE A 39 20.89 -5.08 -16.58
C PHE A 39 20.29 -6.34 -17.19
N HIS A 40 19.77 -7.15 -16.28
CA HIS A 40 19.21 -8.43 -16.78
C HIS A 40 17.76 -8.56 -16.29
N ARG A 41 17.04 -9.42 -17.01
CA ARG A 41 15.64 -9.71 -16.66
C ARG A 41 14.80 -8.44 -16.64
N VAL A 42 15.03 -7.63 -17.63
CA VAL A 42 14.26 -6.38 -17.69
C VAL A 42 12.83 -6.72 -18.16
N LYS A 43 11.82 -6.34 -17.30
CA LYS A 43 10.41 -6.64 -17.60
C LYS A 43 9.55 -5.39 -17.33
N PHE A 44 8.82 -5.12 -18.38
CA PHE A 44 7.90 -3.97 -18.22
C PHE A 44 6.50 -4.49 -17.85
N ILE A 45 6.02 -4.02 -16.69
CA ILE A 45 4.66 -4.38 -16.23
C ILE A 45 3.76 -3.14 -16.34
N SER A 46 2.94 -3.05 -17.35
CA SER A 46 2.25 -1.78 -17.70
C SER A 46 0.79 -1.82 -17.25
N ASN A 47 0.28 -3.01 -17.00
CA ASN A 47 -1.18 -3.08 -16.75
C ASN A 47 -1.47 -3.12 -15.25
N ALA A 48 -0.47 -2.83 -14.42
CA ALA A 48 -0.71 -2.84 -12.96
C ALA A 48 -1.22 -1.46 -12.51
N ARG A 49 -1.77 -1.43 -11.34
CA ARG A 49 -2.24 -0.13 -10.81
C ARG A 49 -1.11 0.92 -10.85
N VAL A 50 0.09 0.45 -10.46
CA VAL A 50 1.26 1.33 -10.65
C VAL A 50 2.22 0.65 -11.64
N PRO A 51 2.26 1.17 -12.79
CA PRO A 51 3.17 0.56 -13.78
C PRO A 51 4.63 0.61 -13.31
N ILE A 52 5.27 -0.54 -13.59
CA ILE A 52 6.67 -0.53 -13.10
C ILE A 52 7.54 -1.25 -14.14
N VAL A 53 8.86 -0.98 -14.01
CA VAL A 53 9.88 -1.78 -14.72
C VAL A 53 10.70 -2.58 -13.70
N LYS A 54 10.63 -3.92 -13.94
CA LYS A 54 11.46 -4.78 -13.08
C LYS A 54 12.77 -5.17 -13.79
N PHE A 55 13.83 -5.04 -13.04
CA PHE A 55 15.11 -5.39 -13.66
C PHE A 55 16.13 -5.76 -12.58
N GLU A 56 17.21 -6.47 -13.05
CA GLU A 56 18.31 -6.82 -12.13
C GLU A 56 19.63 -6.24 -12.64
N GLY A 57 20.27 -5.54 -11.64
CA GLY A 57 21.57 -4.93 -12.02
C GLY A 57 22.71 -5.94 -11.90
N ASN A 58 23.89 -5.45 -11.86
CA ASN A 58 25.11 -6.30 -11.88
C ASN A 58 25.37 -6.94 -10.52
N PHE A 59 24.64 -6.39 -9.58
CA PHE A 59 24.89 -6.98 -8.23
C PHE A 59 23.76 -7.96 -7.88
N ASN A 60 23.04 -8.37 -8.84
CA ASN A 60 21.95 -9.36 -8.67
C ASN A 60 20.90 -8.89 -7.68
N ILE A 61 20.76 -7.57 -7.71
CA ILE A 61 19.68 -7.01 -6.86
C ILE A 61 18.48 -6.69 -7.77
N SER A 62 17.35 -7.32 -7.34
CA SER A 62 16.11 -7.05 -8.12
C SER A 62 15.57 -5.65 -7.81
N CYS A 63 15.20 -4.98 -8.91
CA CYS A 63 14.77 -3.58 -8.71
C CYS A 63 13.42 -3.38 -9.40
N ASP A 64 12.59 -2.62 -8.66
CA ASP A 64 11.32 -2.14 -9.27
C ASP A 64 11.39 -0.62 -9.47
N LEU A 65 11.12 -0.19 -10.73
CA LEU A 65 11.19 1.26 -11.01
C LEU A 65 9.81 1.76 -11.45
N SER A 66 9.36 2.76 -10.73
CA SER A 66 8.09 3.43 -11.12
C SER A 66 8.32 4.93 -11.27
N VAL A 67 7.39 5.61 -11.89
CA VAL A 67 7.58 7.06 -12.11
C VAL A 67 6.45 7.80 -11.38
N ASN A 68 6.90 8.78 -10.55
CA ASN A 68 6.00 9.73 -9.86
C ASN A 68 4.99 8.99 -8.99
N ASN A 69 5.46 7.96 -8.35
CA ASN A 69 4.58 7.25 -7.38
C ASN A 69 4.57 7.98 -6.04
N LEU A 70 3.80 9.08 -5.95
CA LEU A 70 3.81 9.96 -4.76
C LEU A 70 3.15 9.26 -3.57
N SER A 71 2.11 8.51 -3.88
CA SER A 71 1.46 7.77 -2.78
C SER A 71 2.46 6.82 -2.09
N GLY A 72 3.19 6.03 -2.92
CA GLY A 72 4.21 5.14 -2.34
C GLY A 72 5.25 5.91 -1.51
N GLN A 73 5.64 7.05 -2.01
CA GLN A 73 6.64 7.85 -1.26
C GLN A 73 6.08 8.32 0.08
N MET A 74 4.88 8.76 0.02
CA MET A 74 4.28 9.27 1.28
C MET A 74 4.16 8.13 2.29
N LYS A 75 3.65 7.01 1.87
CA LYS A 75 3.53 5.86 2.79
C LYS A 75 4.89 5.48 3.41
N SER A 76 5.90 5.42 2.60
CA SER A 76 7.23 5.07 3.14
C SER A 76 7.72 6.13 4.14
N LYS A 77 7.46 7.38 3.84
CA LYS A 77 7.95 8.44 4.76
C LYS A 77 7.23 8.37 6.11
N ILE A 78 6.02 8.10 6.00
CA ILE A 78 5.27 8.09 7.28
C ILE A 78 5.71 6.87 8.12
N LEU A 79 5.77 5.71 7.44
CA LEU A 79 6.23 4.54 8.23
C LEU A 79 7.62 4.78 8.81
N PHE A 80 8.39 5.45 8.02
CA PHE A 80 9.73 5.78 8.56
C PHE A 80 9.62 6.70 9.78
N TRP A 81 8.82 7.64 9.63
CA TRP A 81 8.66 8.57 10.76
C TRP A 81 8.18 7.82 12.00
N ILE A 82 7.22 6.95 11.86
CA ILE A 82 6.67 6.17 12.99
C ILE A 82 7.81 5.38 13.67
N THR A 83 8.72 4.90 12.84
CA THR A 83 9.86 4.19 13.46
C THR A 83 10.65 5.12 14.37
N GLY A 84 10.61 6.38 14.07
CA GLY A 84 11.31 7.36 14.92
C GLY A 84 10.59 7.58 16.26
N ILE A 85 9.29 7.30 16.30
CA ILE A 85 8.56 7.47 17.58
C ILE A 85 8.95 6.35 18.56
N ASP A 86 8.90 5.09 18.02
CA ASP A 86 9.34 3.96 18.85
C ASP A 86 10.02 2.90 17.96
N ASN A 87 11.33 2.57 18.27
CA ASN A 87 12.16 1.71 17.39
C ASN A 87 11.66 0.25 17.39
N ARG A 88 10.89 -0.11 18.52
CA ARG A 88 10.36 -1.49 18.56
C ARG A 88 9.39 -1.76 17.40
N PHE A 89 8.83 -0.69 16.91
CA PHE A 89 7.93 -0.85 15.75
C PHE A 89 8.68 -1.44 14.55
N ARG A 90 9.78 -0.90 14.26
CA ARG A 90 10.55 -1.43 13.13
C ARG A 90 10.94 -2.89 13.35
N ASP A 91 11.37 -3.18 14.59
CA ASP A 91 11.80 -4.57 14.86
C ASP A 91 10.62 -5.54 14.71
N LEU A 92 9.52 -5.11 15.16
CA LEU A 92 8.38 -6.05 15.09
C LEU A 92 7.89 -6.19 13.64
N VAL A 93 7.91 -5.08 12.92
CA VAL A 93 7.51 -5.19 11.49
C VAL A 93 8.43 -6.18 10.76
N LEU A 94 9.73 -6.07 11.01
CA LEU A 94 10.66 -6.99 10.31
C LEU A 94 10.41 -8.44 10.76
N LEU A 95 10.15 -8.57 12.05
CA LEU A 95 9.90 -9.94 12.54
C LEU A 95 8.61 -10.52 11.92
N VAL A 96 7.55 -9.75 11.93
CA VAL A 96 6.26 -10.24 11.40
C VAL A 96 6.40 -10.50 9.90
N LYS A 97 7.14 -9.66 9.27
CA LYS A 97 7.32 -9.90 7.82
C LYS A 97 8.05 -11.22 7.57
N GLU A 98 9.12 -11.37 8.32
CA GLU A 98 9.85 -12.64 8.10
C GLU A 98 9.00 -13.84 8.48
N TRP A 99 8.27 -13.70 9.54
CA TRP A 99 7.36 -14.79 9.95
C TRP A 99 6.32 -15.06 8.85
N ALA A 100 5.70 -14.02 8.35
CA ALA A 100 4.69 -14.19 7.30
C ALA A 100 5.28 -14.83 6.04
N LYS A 101 6.53 -14.44 5.71
CA LYS A 101 7.17 -15.06 4.54
C LYS A 101 7.37 -16.57 4.75
N THR A 102 7.76 -16.96 5.93
CA THR A 102 8.04 -18.39 6.17
C THR A 102 6.75 -19.21 6.12
N HIS A 103 5.65 -18.50 6.28
CA HIS A 103 4.37 -19.25 6.26
C HIS A 103 3.65 -19.03 4.93
N HIS A 104 4.41 -18.29 4.01
CA HIS A 104 3.91 -18.08 2.64
C HIS A 104 2.61 -17.27 2.64
N ILE A 105 2.51 -16.28 3.57
CA ILE A 105 1.27 -15.46 3.60
C ILE A 105 1.65 -13.99 3.40
N ASN A 106 2.83 -13.73 2.78
CA ASN A 106 3.26 -12.38 2.37
C ASN A 106 3.71 -12.42 0.91
N ASP A 107 2.74 -12.56 0.00
CA ASP A 107 3.00 -12.65 -1.45
C ASP A 107 1.76 -12.16 -2.21
N LEU A 108 2.04 -10.97 -2.86
CA LEU A 108 0.87 -10.39 -3.57
C LEU A 108 0.42 -11.29 -4.72
N LYS A 109 1.29 -11.93 -5.35
CA LYS A 109 0.97 -12.77 -6.53
C LYS A 109 0.17 -14.02 -6.12
N SER A 110 0.30 -14.32 -4.85
CA SER A 110 -0.49 -15.50 -4.40
C SER A 110 -1.74 -15.05 -3.65
N ARG A 111 -2.03 -13.72 -3.88
CA ARG A 111 -3.24 -13.14 -3.29
C ARG A 111 -3.25 -13.25 -1.77
N THR A 112 -2.09 -13.13 -1.09
CA THR A 112 -1.94 -13.09 0.38
C THR A 112 -1.59 -11.66 0.81
N LEU A 113 -1.30 -11.34 2.14
CA LEU A 113 -1.09 -9.95 2.59
C LEU A 113 0.14 -9.33 1.93
N ASN A 114 0.00 -8.01 1.60
CA ASN A 114 1.25 -7.33 1.18
C ASN A 114 1.98 -6.72 2.39
N SER A 115 3.25 -6.36 2.11
CA SER A 115 4.14 -5.92 3.22
C SER A 115 3.60 -4.66 3.87
N TYR A 116 3.04 -3.84 3.03
CA TYR A 116 2.46 -2.62 3.64
C TYR A 116 1.29 -2.96 4.58
N CYS A 117 0.41 -3.86 4.13
CA CYS A 117 -0.69 -4.31 5.01
C CYS A 117 -0.16 -4.88 6.32
N LEU A 118 0.86 -5.69 6.33
CA LEU A 118 1.45 -6.23 7.58
C LEU A 118 1.98 -5.12 8.48
N SER A 119 2.58 -4.09 7.84
CA SER A 119 3.09 -2.96 8.66
C SER A 119 1.93 -2.24 9.36
N LEU A 120 0.83 -2.11 8.65
CA LEU A 120 -0.31 -1.43 9.29
C LEU A 120 -0.90 -2.27 10.43
N LEU A 121 -0.90 -3.60 10.21
CA LEU A 121 -1.39 -4.45 11.31
C LEU A 121 -0.50 -4.29 12.55
N VAL A 122 0.79 -4.24 12.35
CA VAL A 122 1.70 -4.04 13.50
C VAL A 122 1.44 -2.65 14.12
N LEU A 123 1.32 -1.70 13.21
CA LEU A 123 1.01 -0.36 13.76
C LEU A 123 -0.24 -0.41 14.63
N PHE A 124 -1.25 -1.02 14.13
CA PHE A 124 -2.49 -1.11 14.91
C PHE A 124 -2.25 -1.84 16.23
N HIS A 125 -1.49 -2.90 16.21
CA HIS A 125 -1.14 -3.60 17.46
C HIS A 125 -0.50 -2.66 18.48
N PHE A 126 0.41 -1.80 18.04
CA PHE A 126 1.07 -0.85 18.98
C PHE A 126 0.05 0.18 19.50
N GLN A 127 -1.00 0.46 18.67
CA GLN A 127 -2.00 1.47 19.09
C GLN A 127 -2.98 0.86 20.10
N THR A 128 -3.11 -0.50 20.17
CA THR A 128 -4.19 -1.09 21.00
C THR A 128 -3.58 -1.78 22.22
N LEU A 129 -2.19 -1.69 22.39
CA LEU A 129 -1.59 -2.27 23.62
C LEU A 129 -2.05 -1.49 24.85
N GLU A 130 -2.00 -2.23 26.00
CA GLU A 130 -2.28 -1.56 27.28
C GLU A 130 -1.07 -1.67 28.22
N PRO A 131 -0.30 -0.43 28.21
CA PRO A 131 -0.68 0.90 27.69
C PRO A 131 -0.23 1.07 26.22
N ALA A 132 -1.06 1.92 25.50
CA ALA A 132 -0.74 2.14 24.06
C ALA A 132 0.68 2.73 23.91
N ILE A 133 1.43 2.09 22.98
CA ILE A 133 2.81 2.60 22.76
C ILE A 133 2.77 3.70 21.68
N LEU A 134 1.90 3.51 20.63
CA LEU A 134 1.77 4.57 19.62
C LEU A 134 0.37 5.18 19.69
N PRO A 135 0.32 6.53 19.47
CA PRO A 135 -1.00 7.19 19.42
C PRO A 135 -1.73 6.91 18.09
N PRO A 136 -3.02 7.10 18.07
CA PRO A 136 -3.69 7.04 16.76
C PRO A 136 -3.07 8.04 15.76
N LEU A 137 -3.06 7.63 14.44
CA LEU A 137 -2.33 8.44 13.42
C LEU A 137 -2.96 9.83 13.31
N VAL A 138 -4.26 10.00 13.61
CA VAL A 138 -4.92 11.32 13.53
C VAL A 138 -4.26 12.30 14.51
N GLU A 139 -3.73 11.80 15.52
CA GLU A 139 -3.13 12.68 16.54
C GLU A 139 -1.71 13.09 16.14
N ILE A 140 -1.09 12.39 15.30
CA ILE A 140 0.33 12.72 15.02
C ILE A 140 0.45 13.15 13.55
N TYR A 141 -0.70 13.17 12.90
CA TYR A 141 -0.74 13.67 11.50
C TYR A 141 -2.08 14.37 11.27
N PRO A 142 -2.11 15.87 11.60
CA PRO A 142 -3.37 16.64 11.52
C PRO A 142 -3.63 17.18 10.10
N GLY A 143 -3.46 16.47 8.99
CA GLY A 143 -4.07 17.24 7.87
C GLY A 143 -4.75 16.30 6.88
N ASN A 144 -6.28 16.70 6.76
CA ASN A 144 -7.56 16.87 6.03
C ASN A 144 -7.37 16.73 4.51
N MET A 145 -7.66 15.61 3.81
CA MET A 145 -8.53 15.64 2.60
C MET A 145 -9.25 14.30 2.45
N ALA A 146 -10.29 13.90 3.31
CA ALA A 146 -11.39 13.17 2.59
C ALA A 146 -12.70 13.35 3.36
N ASP A 147 -13.13 14.70 3.83
CA ASP A 147 -14.59 14.94 3.77
C ASP A 147 -15.22 14.26 2.54
N ASP A 148 -15.82 13.10 2.85
CA ASP A 148 -17.16 12.66 2.41
C ASP A 148 -17.05 11.28 1.74
N LEU A 149 -17.42 10.18 2.50
CA LEU A 149 -18.49 9.23 2.15
C LEU A 149 -17.89 8.00 1.44
N THR A 150 -18.08 6.77 2.06
CA THR A 150 -18.97 5.60 2.01
C THR A 150 -18.21 4.36 1.49
N GLY A 151 -18.02 3.24 2.34
CA GLY A 151 -18.69 1.92 2.60
C GLY A 151 -17.78 0.76 2.23
N ALA A 152 -17.34 -0.32 3.29
CA ALA A 152 -17.99 -1.66 3.57
C ALA A 152 -17.02 -2.52 4.39
N SER A 153 -17.34 -3.68 5.43
CA SER A 153 -18.00 -4.85 6.02
C SER A 153 -17.25 -5.28 7.30
N THR A 154 -17.83 -6.05 8.30
CA THR A 154 -18.50 -6.56 9.52
C THR A 154 -17.48 -6.79 10.63
N GLN A 155 -16.33 -6.01 10.75
CA GLN A 155 -15.27 -5.51 11.64
C GLN A 155 -14.00 -5.22 10.83
N GLY A 156 -13.62 -3.88 10.76
CA GLY A 156 -12.46 -3.34 10.01
C GLY A 156 -11.47 -2.67 10.96
N ILE A 157 -10.10 -3.13 10.65
CA ILE A 157 -9.03 -2.45 11.42
C ILE A 157 -8.82 -1.03 10.85
N ASN A 158 -9.17 0.02 11.70
CA ASN A 158 -8.93 1.43 11.34
C ASN A 158 -7.63 1.94 12.00
N PRO A 159 -6.56 1.72 11.27
CA PRO A 159 -5.29 2.18 11.86
C PRO A 159 -5.27 3.70 12.06
N TYR A 160 -6.07 4.37 11.31
CA TYR A 160 -6.17 5.83 11.53
C TYR A 160 -6.75 6.14 12.90
N MET A 161 -7.78 5.50 13.37
CA MET A 161 -8.47 5.86 14.64
C MET A 161 -7.94 5.01 15.78
N GLY A 162 -7.19 3.90 15.46
CA GLY A 162 -6.55 3.08 16.52
C GLY A 162 -7.55 2.12 17.15
N HIS A 163 -8.73 1.86 16.62
CA HIS A 163 -9.63 0.85 17.20
C HIS A 163 -10.26 0.02 16.08
N ALA A 164 -10.73 -1.28 16.52
CA ALA A 164 -11.48 -2.18 15.61
C ALA A 164 -12.98 -1.82 15.63
N GLU A 165 -13.57 -1.63 14.47
CA GLU A 165 -15.01 -1.25 14.47
C GLU A 165 -15.81 -2.26 13.64
N ASP A 166 -17.16 -2.44 14.26
CA ASP A 166 -18.14 -3.30 13.56
C ASP A 166 -18.51 -2.71 12.18
N ILE A 167 -18.32 -3.48 11.26
CA ILE A 167 -18.41 -3.14 9.82
C ILE A 167 -19.86 -2.81 9.47
N ASP A 168 -20.95 -3.36 10.34
CA ASP A 168 -22.41 -3.18 10.15
C ASP A 168 -22.86 -1.80 10.63
N THR A 169 -22.02 -1.10 11.31
CA THR A 169 -22.40 0.25 11.78
C THR A 169 -21.74 1.31 10.89
N ASN A 170 -21.01 0.81 9.66
CA ASN A 170 -20.17 1.76 8.91
C ASN A 170 -20.52 1.67 7.41
N MET A 171 -21.30 2.55 6.77
CA MET A 171 -21.86 2.58 5.41
C MET A 171 -20.78 2.92 4.38
N ARG A 172 -19.44 3.14 4.81
CA ARG A 172 -18.29 3.49 3.95
C ARG A 172 -17.68 2.23 3.30
N TRP A 173 -18.05 1.03 3.55
CA TRP A 173 -17.40 -0.29 3.22
C TRP A 173 -18.31 -1.11 2.35
N LEU A 174 -19.27 -0.69 1.37
CA LEU A 174 -20.03 -1.45 0.38
C LEU A 174 -19.55 -1.08 -1.02
N PRO A 175 -19.52 -2.36 -2.00
CA PRO A 175 -19.99 -3.74 -1.82
C PRO A 175 -18.82 -4.69 -1.47
N LYS A 176 -19.13 -5.65 -0.53
CA LYS A 176 -18.53 -6.64 0.40
C LYS A 176 -18.18 -7.90 -0.37
N THR A 177 -17.06 -7.83 -1.10
CA THR A 177 -16.63 -9.15 -1.60
C THR A 177 -15.23 -9.47 -1.06
N TYR A 178 -14.84 -8.66 0.14
CA TYR A 178 -13.42 -8.89 0.47
C TYR A 178 -13.32 -9.80 1.70
N ALA A 179 -12.39 -10.64 1.75
CA ALA A 179 -12.15 -11.58 2.87
C ALA A 179 -11.60 -10.84 4.10
N LEU A 180 -10.85 -9.72 3.97
CA LEU A 180 -10.21 -8.91 5.05
C LEU A 180 -10.10 -7.46 4.59
N PHE A 181 -10.50 -6.59 5.66
CA PHE A 181 -10.39 -5.16 5.28
C PHE A 181 -9.45 -4.44 6.26
N VAL A 182 -8.35 -3.97 5.66
CA VAL A 182 -7.41 -3.10 6.40
C VAL A 182 -7.34 -1.75 5.67
N GLU A 183 -7.94 -0.72 6.29
CA GLU A 183 -8.04 0.58 5.59
C GLU A 183 -6.65 1.25 5.47
N ASP A 184 -6.50 1.82 4.31
CA ASP A 184 -5.29 2.64 4.12
C ASP A 184 -5.53 4.06 4.67
N PRO A 185 -4.82 4.40 5.69
CA PRO A 185 -5.09 5.68 6.36
C PRO A 185 -4.72 6.88 5.48
N PHE A 186 -4.05 6.60 4.30
CA PHE A 186 -3.56 7.75 3.49
C PHE A 186 -4.24 7.75 2.13
N GLU A 187 -4.89 6.71 1.80
CA GLU A 187 -5.68 6.68 0.55
C GLU A 187 -7.08 6.16 0.87
N GLN A 188 -7.75 6.84 1.70
CA GLN A 188 -9.10 6.39 2.13
C GLN A 188 -10.12 6.62 1.01
N PRO A 189 -11.10 5.57 0.79
CA PRO A 189 -11.34 4.36 1.61
C PRO A 189 -10.64 3.13 0.99
N ALA A 190 -9.43 3.23 0.57
CA ALA A 190 -8.76 2.08 -0.07
C ALA A 190 -8.42 0.97 0.94
N ASN A 191 -8.72 -0.36 0.49
CA ASN A 191 -8.39 -1.55 1.32
C ASN A 191 -7.02 -2.12 0.91
N THR A 192 -6.08 -2.12 1.87
CA THR A 192 -4.73 -2.65 1.53
C THR A 192 -4.74 -4.19 1.50
N ALA A 193 -5.75 -4.86 1.97
CA ALA A 193 -5.83 -6.34 1.94
C ALA A 193 -6.81 -6.79 0.86
N ARG A 194 -6.93 -6.05 -0.16
CA ARG A 194 -8.01 -6.30 -1.14
C ARG A 194 -7.72 -7.57 -1.94
N THR A 195 -6.53 -7.99 -2.01
CA THR A 195 -6.22 -9.15 -2.85
C THR A 195 -6.32 -10.45 -2.03
N VAL A 196 -6.61 -10.30 -0.67
CA VAL A 196 -6.64 -11.50 0.17
C VAL A 196 -7.96 -12.24 -0.10
N SER A 197 -7.80 -13.47 -0.45
CA SER A 197 -9.02 -14.29 -0.69
C SER A 197 -9.48 -14.98 0.60
N SER A 198 -10.69 -15.51 0.59
CA SER A 198 -11.25 -16.18 1.80
C SER A 198 -10.39 -17.40 2.18
N ASP A 199 -9.91 -18.18 1.16
CA ASP A 199 -9.05 -19.35 1.43
C ASP A 199 -7.73 -18.93 2.11
N GLN A 200 -7.24 -17.83 1.63
CA GLN A 200 -5.96 -17.41 2.23
C GLN A 200 -6.18 -16.85 3.64
N LEU A 201 -7.36 -16.34 3.87
CA LEU A 201 -7.65 -15.85 5.23
C LEU A 201 -7.62 -17.01 6.24
N ILE A 202 -8.12 -18.08 5.84
CA ILE A 202 -8.10 -19.25 6.75
C ILE A 202 -6.63 -19.64 7.03
N LYS A 203 -5.85 -19.64 5.98
CA LYS A 203 -4.43 -19.94 6.17
C LYS A 203 -3.76 -18.94 7.12
N ILE A 204 -4.11 -17.67 6.93
CA ILE A 204 -3.50 -16.63 7.78
C ILE A 204 -3.91 -16.86 9.24
N THR A 205 -5.18 -17.20 9.43
CA THR A 205 -5.65 -17.39 10.82
C THR A 205 -5.00 -18.62 11.45
N GLU A 206 -4.85 -19.64 10.70
CA GLU A 206 -4.17 -20.84 11.23
C GLU A 206 -2.71 -20.54 11.59
N ALA A 207 -2.08 -19.82 10.71
CA ALA A 207 -0.67 -19.49 11.00
C ALA A 207 -0.55 -18.69 12.30
N ILE A 208 -1.50 -17.78 12.49
CA ILE A 208 -1.45 -16.95 13.70
C ILE A 208 -1.68 -17.84 14.94
N GLN A 209 -2.56 -18.78 14.90
CA GLN A 209 -2.84 -19.66 16.04
C GLN A 209 -1.63 -20.54 16.36
N GLU A 210 -0.89 -20.93 15.39
CA GLU A 210 0.30 -21.75 15.64
C GLU A 210 1.41 -20.95 16.32
N TRP A 211 1.37 -19.76 16.07
CA TRP A 211 2.46 -18.89 16.57
C TRP A 211 2.30 -18.64 18.08
N ARG A 212 1.16 -19.10 18.71
CA ARG A 212 0.99 -18.96 20.17
C ARG A 212 1.73 -20.06 20.92
#